data_AF-A0A8B6FI32-F1
#
_entry.id   AF-A0A8B6FI32-F1
#
_cell.length_a   1.000
_cell.length_b   1.000
_cell.length_c   1.000
_cell.angle_alpha   90.00
_cell.angle_beta   90.00
_cell.angle_gamma   90.00
#
_symmetry.space_group_name_H-M   'P 1'
#
loop_
_entity.id
_entity.type
_entity.pdbx_description
1 polymer ?
#
loop_
_entity_poly.entity_id
_entity_poly.type
_entity_poly.pdbx_seq_one_letter_code
_entity_poly.pdbx_strand_id
1 'polypeptide(L)'
;MILQLRFLILMIVYVSSVDSSCARNFQKPAFLATLTRRETELTSNSVVKFDAIITNVGSGYDSSSGLFTVPRKGTYLFAVNFVSGVSTHWLELNLLKKKN
;
A
#
# COMPACT_ATOMS: atom_id res chain seq x y z
N MET A 1 23.89 -6.74 19.25
CA MET A 1 22.90 -5.64 19.21
C MET A 1 22.89 -5.09 17.79
N ILE A 2 22.11 -5.72 16.90
CA ILE A 2 22.14 -5.43 15.46
C ILE A 2 21.15 -4.31 15.18
N LEU A 3 21.70 -3.21 14.67
CA LEU A 3 21.00 -2.03 14.18
C LEU A 3 20.02 -2.49 13.08
N GLN A 4 18.75 -2.69 13.43
CA GLN A 4 17.70 -2.90 12.46
C GLN A 4 17.49 -1.58 11.74
N LEU A 5 18.19 -1.42 10.61
CA LEU A 5 17.96 -0.38 9.64
C LEU A 5 16.52 -0.54 9.15
N ARG A 6 15.57 0.10 9.84
CA ARG A 6 14.22 0.28 9.32
C ARG A 6 14.39 1.08 8.05
N PHE A 7 14.27 0.42 6.91
CA PHE A 7 14.14 1.08 5.62
C PHE A 7 12.89 1.95 5.72
N LEU A 8 13.13 3.23 6.05
CA LEU A 8 12.21 4.32 5.87
C LEU A 8 11.78 4.26 4.41
N ILE A 9 10.50 4.04 4.15
CA ILE A 9 9.95 4.20 2.80
C ILE A 9 10.20 5.66 2.43
N LEU A 10 11.28 5.92 1.68
CA LEU A 10 11.59 7.19 1.06
C LEU A 10 10.96 7.21 -0.33
N MET A 11 9.64 7.02 -0.40
CA MET A 11 8.87 7.26 -1.63
C MET A 11 8.18 8.62 -1.47
N ILE A 12 8.94 9.69 -1.75
CA ILE A 12 8.37 11.03 -1.95
C ILE A 12 7.68 10.99 -3.32
N VAL A 13 6.40 10.64 -3.32
CA VAL A 13 5.54 10.84 -4.49
C VAL A 13 5.07 12.29 -4.44
N TYR A 14 5.85 13.20 -5.03
CA TYR A 14 5.42 14.58 -5.24
C TYR A 14 4.43 14.61 -6.41
N VAL A 15 3.14 14.67 -6.08
CA VAL A 15 2.07 14.98 -7.04
C VAL A 15 1.61 16.40 -6.78
N SER A 16 2.16 17.37 -7.52
CA SER A 16 1.57 18.70 -7.63
C SER A 16 0.27 18.62 -8.43
N SER A 17 -0.86 18.99 -7.82
CA SER A 17 -2.02 19.44 -8.61
C SER A 17 -1.79 20.87 -9.03
N VAL A 18 -1.76 21.14 -10.33
CA VAL A 18 -2.25 22.42 -10.84
C VAL A 18 -3.77 22.29 -10.82
N ASP A 19 -4.47 23.01 -9.94
CA ASP A 19 -5.92 23.07 -10.00
C ASP A 19 -6.36 24.50 -10.27
N SER A 20 -6.87 24.71 -11.48
CA SER A 20 -7.51 25.95 -11.90
C SER A 20 -9.02 25.75 -11.84
N SER A 21 -9.61 26.62 -11.01
CA SER A 21 -11.01 27.05 -10.89
C SER A 21 -12.08 26.12 -10.30
N CYS A 22 -12.83 26.73 -9.37
CA CYS A 22 -13.95 26.27 -8.54
C CYS A 22 -13.70 25.06 -7.61
N ALA A 23 -12.94 25.33 -6.54
CA ALA A 23 -12.62 24.47 -5.41
C ALA A 23 -13.82 23.73 -4.79
N ARG A 24 -14.19 22.58 -5.36
CA ARG A 24 -14.67 21.47 -4.55
C ARG A 24 -13.44 20.85 -3.93
N ASN A 25 -13.37 20.81 -2.60
CA ASN A 25 -12.36 20.08 -1.83
C ASN A 25 -12.43 18.57 -2.15
N PHE A 26 -12.01 18.18 -3.35
CA PHE A 26 -11.91 16.79 -3.74
C PHE A 26 -10.60 16.25 -3.21
N GLN A 27 -10.68 15.62 -2.04
CA GLN A 27 -9.58 14.85 -1.50
C GLN A 27 -9.18 13.75 -2.51
N LYS A 28 -7.94 13.82 -2.98
CA LYS A 28 -7.34 12.80 -3.83
C LYS A 28 -7.18 11.51 -3.00
N PRO A 29 -7.76 10.38 -3.44
CA PRO A 29 -7.66 9.14 -2.68
C PRO A 29 -6.21 8.68 -2.57
N ALA A 30 -5.77 8.33 -1.37
CA ALA A 30 -4.42 7.89 -1.09
C ALA A 30 -4.40 6.99 0.14
N PHE A 31 -3.56 5.96 0.14
CA PHE A 31 -3.35 5.15 1.33
C PHE A 31 -1.87 4.83 1.53
N LEU A 32 -1.52 4.62 2.79
CA LEU A 32 -0.23 4.10 3.22
C LEU A 32 -0.49 3.16 4.40
N ALA A 33 -0.06 1.91 4.27
CA ALA A 33 -0.21 0.89 5.28
C ALA A 33 1.08 0.08 5.43
N THR A 34 1.29 -0.49 6.61
CA THR A 34 2.45 -1.32 6.94
C THR A 34 2.02 -2.55 7.74
N LEU A 35 2.94 -3.49 7.94
CA LEU A 35 2.73 -4.66 8.78
C LEU A 35 3.19 -4.33 10.21
N THR A 36 2.34 -4.58 11.20
CA THR A 36 2.71 -4.42 12.62
C THR A 36 3.71 -5.49 13.06
N ARG A 37 3.55 -6.71 12.51
CA ARG A 37 4.43 -7.85 12.81
C ARG A 37 5.60 -7.90 11.82
N ARG A 38 6.77 -8.28 12.32
CA ARG A 38 7.99 -8.43 11.49
C ARG A 38 7.97 -9.69 10.64
N GLU A 39 7.20 -10.68 11.05
CA GLU A 39 7.08 -11.97 10.39
C GLU A 39 5.60 -12.24 10.19
N THR A 40 5.24 -12.51 8.94
CA THR A 40 3.90 -12.91 8.54
C THR A 40 4.04 -14.14 7.67
N GLU A 41 3.41 -15.23 8.10
CA GLU A 41 3.32 -16.43 7.27
C GLU A 41 2.38 -16.16 6.10
N LEU A 42 2.93 -16.19 4.89
CA LEU A 42 2.15 -16.10 3.66
C LEU A 42 2.01 -17.50 3.09
N THR A 43 0.77 -17.91 2.87
CA THR A 43 0.45 -19.12 2.11
C THR A 43 0.38 -18.80 0.63
N SER A 44 0.60 -19.81 -0.23
CA SER A 44 0.46 -19.65 -1.68
C SER A 44 -0.90 -19.06 -2.04
N ASN A 45 -0.91 -18.07 -2.92
CA ASN A 45 -2.11 -17.36 -3.40
C ASN A 45 -2.89 -16.59 -2.32
N SER A 46 -2.26 -16.25 -1.20
CA SER A 46 -2.88 -15.38 -0.19
C SER A 46 -2.71 -13.88 -0.51
N VAL A 47 -3.69 -13.07 -0.10
CA VAL A 47 -3.61 -11.61 -0.18
C VAL A 47 -2.86 -11.09 1.05
N VAL A 48 -1.85 -10.26 0.83
CA VAL A 48 -1.13 -9.61 1.93
C VAL A 48 -2.01 -8.52 2.56
N LYS A 49 -2.21 -8.63 3.87
CA LYS A 49 -3.01 -7.69 4.65
C LYS A 49 -2.12 -6.79 5.50
N PHE A 50 -2.02 -5.53 5.14
CA PHE A 50 -1.31 -4.52 5.94
C PHE A 50 -2.25 -4.01 7.02
N ASP A 51 -2.00 -4.41 8.25
CA ASP A 51 -2.88 -4.18 9.39
C ASP A 51 -2.72 -2.78 10.01
N ALA A 52 -1.54 -2.17 9.89
CA ALA A 52 -1.28 -0.83 10.39
C ALA A 52 -1.48 0.23 9.30
N ILE A 53 -2.62 0.94 9.36
CA ILE A 53 -2.95 2.05 8.46
C ILE A 53 -2.31 3.34 8.99
N ILE A 54 -1.45 3.97 8.17
CA ILE A 54 -0.86 5.29 8.44
C ILE A 54 -1.74 6.39 7.83
N THR A 55 -2.21 6.19 6.59
CA THR A 55 -3.08 7.12 5.86
C THR A 55 -4.10 6.33 5.05
N ASN A 56 -5.35 6.80 4.97
CA ASN A 56 -6.40 6.21 4.12
C ASN A 56 -7.42 7.26 3.68
N VAL A 57 -6.97 8.24 2.91
CA VAL A 57 -7.80 9.32 2.36
C VAL A 57 -8.78 8.73 1.35
N GLY A 58 -10.07 9.00 1.55
CA GLY A 58 -11.16 8.43 0.74
C GLY A 58 -11.53 6.99 1.11
N SER A 59 -10.96 6.45 2.20
CA SER A 59 -11.31 5.15 2.79
C SER A 59 -11.34 3.98 1.79
N GLY A 60 -10.43 4.01 0.80
CA GLY A 60 -10.37 3.00 -0.25
C GLY A 60 -9.67 1.71 0.17
N TYR A 61 -8.76 1.77 1.15
CA TYR A 61 -8.05 0.60 1.66
C TYR A 61 -8.79 -0.05 2.83
N ASP A 62 -8.92 -1.38 2.81
CA ASP A 62 -9.46 -2.18 3.91
C ASP A 62 -8.38 -3.14 4.44
N SER A 63 -7.95 -2.94 5.70
CA SER A 63 -6.91 -3.74 6.33
C SER A 63 -7.34 -5.18 6.63
N SER A 64 -8.64 -5.46 6.73
CA SER A 64 -9.17 -6.79 7.00
C SER A 64 -9.11 -7.71 5.78
N SER A 65 -9.26 -7.13 4.58
CA SER A 65 -9.20 -7.84 3.30
C SER A 65 -7.86 -7.65 2.56
N GLY A 66 -7.12 -6.58 2.85
CA GLY A 66 -5.90 -6.22 2.13
C GLY A 66 -6.17 -5.56 0.77
N LEU A 67 -7.44 -5.21 0.49
CA LEU A 67 -7.87 -4.72 -0.82
C LEU A 67 -7.94 -3.19 -0.84
N PHE A 68 -7.50 -2.61 -1.95
CA PHE A 68 -7.76 -1.21 -2.26
C PHE A 68 -8.88 -1.11 -3.30
N THR A 69 -10.00 -0.52 -2.91
CA THR A 69 -11.14 -0.24 -3.78
C THR A 69 -11.01 1.18 -4.31
N VAL A 70 -10.95 1.32 -5.63
CA VAL A 70 -10.84 2.60 -6.33
C VAL A 70 -12.13 3.42 -6.11
N PRO A 71 -12.10 4.51 -5.34
CA PRO A 71 -13.31 5.27 -5.03
C PRO A 71 -13.68 6.26 -6.15
N ARG A 72 -12.73 6.58 -7.03
CA ARG A 72 -12.91 7.51 -8.16
C ARG A 72 -12.11 7.07 -9.37
N LYS A 73 -12.66 7.28 -10.57
CA LYS A 73 -11.95 7.03 -11.83
C LYS A 73 -10.70 7.92 -11.89
N GLY A 74 -9.58 7.33 -12.28
CA GLY A 74 -8.30 8.03 -12.39
C GLY A 74 -7.13 7.06 -12.47
N THR A 75 -5.93 7.63 -12.54
CA THR A 75 -4.67 6.89 -12.53
C THR A 75 -4.18 6.75 -11.09
N TYR A 76 -3.74 5.55 -10.73
CA TYR A 76 -3.24 5.23 -9.39
C TYR A 76 -1.83 4.66 -9.50
N LEU A 77 -0.97 5.07 -8.56
CA LEU A 77 0.36 4.53 -8.38
C LEU A 77 0.35 3.61 -7.16
N PHE A 78 0.87 2.40 -7.32
CA PHE A 78 1.10 1.47 -6.23
C PHE A 78 2.59 1.22 -6.13
N ALA A 79 3.12 1.38 -4.92
CA ALA A 79 4.49 1.05 -4.58
C ALA A 79 4.47 0.19 -3.33
N VAL A 80 5.29 -0.85 -3.30
CA VAL A 80 5.34 -1.77 -2.18
C VAL A 80 6.77 -2.27 -1.98
N ASN A 81 7.18 -2.35 -0.72
CA ASN A 81 8.50 -2.83 -0.33
C ASN A 81 8.31 -4.01 0.63
N PHE A 82 8.98 -5.11 0.33
CA PHE A 82 9.00 -6.31 1.16
C PHE A 82 10.42 -6.82 1.32
N VAL A 83 10.69 -7.35 2.50
CA VAL A 83 11.93 -8.04 2.81
C VAL A 83 11.53 -9.45 3.21
N SER A 84 11.94 -10.45 2.45
CA SER A 84 11.81 -11.83 2.87
C SER A 84 12.87 -12.13 3.93
N GLY A 85 12.48 -12.83 4.99
CA GLY A 85 13.42 -13.40 5.95
C GLY A 85 14.17 -14.60 5.36
N VAL A 86 14.71 -15.45 6.23
CA VAL A 86 15.34 -16.72 5.84
C VAL A 86 14.26 -17.72 5.44
N SER A 87 13.82 -17.67 4.18
CA SER A 87 12.97 -18.69 3.56
C SER A 87 13.78 -19.55 2.58
N THR A 88 13.47 -20.85 2.53
CA THR A 88 14.01 -21.77 1.51
C THR A 88 13.28 -21.63 0.16
N HIS A 89 12.20 -20.85 0.13
CA HIS A 89 11.37 -20.60 -1.03
C HIS A 89 11.50 -19.13 -1.46
N TRP A 90 11.41 -18.88 -2.76
CA TRP A 90 11.37 -17.54 -3.33
C TRP A 90 10.02 -16.89 -3.01
N LEU A 91 10.06 -15.58 -2.72
CA LEU A 91 8.86 -14.78 -2.51
C LEU A 91 8.51 -14.09 -3.83
N GLU A 92 7.34 -14.41 -4.37
CA GLU A 92 6.75 -13.66 -5.48
C GLU A 92 5.51 -12.92 -5.00
N LEU A 93 5.47 -11.65 -5.38
CA LEU A 93 4.40 -10.75 -5.02
C LEU A 93 3.86 -10.14 -6.30
N ASN A 94 2.58 -10.40 -6.54
CA ASN A 94 1.87 -9.93 -7.70
C ASN A 94 0.88 -8.84 -7.31
N LEU A 95 0.94 -7.69 -7.97
CA LEU A 95 -0.09 -6.67 -7.86
C LEU A 95 -1.29 -7.09 -8.71
N LEU A 96 -2.34 -7.57 -8.04
CA LEU A 96 -3.54 -8.06 -8.72
C LEU A 96 -4.57 -6.94 -8.89
N LYS A 97 -5.06 -6.79 -10.11
CA LYS A 97 -6.22 -5.95 -10.44
C LYS A 97 -7.40 -6.83 -10.82
N LYS A 98 -8.51 -6.73 -10.09
CA LYS A 98 -9.77 -7.35 -10.49
C LYS A 98 -10.36 -6.59 -11.68
N LYS A 99 -10.66 -7.31 -12.78
CA LYS A 99 -11.51 -6.79 -13.86
C LYS A 99 -12.96 -7.12 -13.48
N ASN A 100 -13.82 -6.10 -13.42
CA ASN A 100 -15.26 -6.28 -13.45
C ASN A 100 -15.71 -6.33 -14.90
#